data_AF-A0A8T2TJY3-F1
#
_entry.id   AF-A0A8T2TJY3-F1
#
_cell.length_a   1.000
_cell.length_b   1.000
_cell.length_c   1.000
_cell.angle_alpha   90.00
_cell.angle_beta   90.00
_cell.angle_gamma   90.00
#
_symmetry.space_group_name_H-M   'P 1'
#
loop_
_entity.id
_entity.type
_entity.pdbx_description
1 polymer ?
#
loop_
_entity_poly.entity_id
_entity_poly.type
_entity_poly.pdbx_seq_one_letter_code
_entity_poly.pdbx_strand_id
1 'polypeptide(L)'
;MGTVVPWRTWGASSSLQKALPPLRAFQSMSSGTAGSAFFPTNIIFGGLHSRNLFGLNNKRLSHVSPCRAQASNITFHFDSTAITVPLSQDAAVALVKAFDSVLNTFREKEKAERPRRWDSMEFRHTEDGVFLEFFCNPNAYANFFQAKVLVTISDEKVKIVTEAQLNAVKTAVDQYVKAKV
;
A
#
# COMPACT_ATOMS: atom_id res chain seq x y z
N MET A 1 30.78 -13.58 46.04
CA MET A 1 31.16 -14.88 45.45
C MET A 1 30.36 -15.05 44.17
N GLY A 2 30.93 -14.69 43.03
CA GLY A 2 30.26 -14.69 41.73
C GLY A 2 30.49 -16.01 40.99
N THR A 3 29.41 -16.69 40.64
CA THR A 3 29.42 -17.91 39.83
C THR A 3 29.46 -17.57 38.34
N VAL A 4 30.58 -17.87 37.72
CA VAL A 4 30.86 -17.77 36.28
C VAL A 4 30.11 -18.89 35.55
N VAL A 5 29.26 -18.54 34.59
CA VAL A 5 28.57 -19.49 33.71
C VAL A 5 29.40 -19.70 32.45
N PRO A 6 29.80 -20.94 32.09
CA PRO A 6 30.61 -21.19 30.91
C PRO A 6 29.77 -21.15 29.62
N TRP A 7 30.35 -20.52 28.61
CA TRP A 7 29.81 -20.35 27.26
C TRP A 7 29.75 -21.70 26.54
N ARG A 8 28.60 -22.04 25.96
CA ARG A 8 28.43 -23.25 25.13
C ARG A 8 29.06 -23.03 23.76
N THR A 9 29.90 -24.00 23.41
CA THR A 9 30.57 -24.19 22.13
C THR A 9 29.58 -24.38 20.98
N TRP A 10 29.79 -23.65 19.89
CA TRP A 10 29.15 -23.86 18.60
C TRP A 10 29.62 -25.20 18.00
N GLY A 11 28.69 -26.15 17.88
CA GLY A 11 28.88 -27.36 17.10
C GLY A 11 28.65 -27.07 15.61
N ALA A 12 29.74 -27.04 14.85
CA ALA A 12 29.70 -27.13 13.40
C ALA A 12 29.25 -28.55 13.02
N SER A 13 28.15 -28.66 12.27
CA SER A 13 27.76 -29.90 11.59
C SER A 13 27.61 -29.62 10.10
N SER A 14 28.71 -29.87 9.39
CA SER A 14 28.81 -30.01 7.95
C SER A 14 28.17 -31.33 7.51
N SER A 15 27.10 -31.28 6.71
CA SER A 15 26.80 -32.27 5.65
C SER A 15 25.33 -32.21 5.25
N LEU A 16 25.02 -31.61 4.09
CA LEU A 16 24.05 -32.13 3.11
C LEU A 16 24.00 -31.20 1.90
N GLN A 17 24.98 -31.36 1.02
CA GLN A 17 24.86 -31.02 -0.38
C GLN A 17 23.81 -31.95 -1.00
N LYS A 18 22.72 -31.38 -1.53
CA LYS A 18 21.80 -32.12 -2.41
C LYS A 18 21.54 -31.28 -3.67
N ALA A 19 22.34 -31.62 -4.68
CA ALA A 19 22.08 -31.66 -6.12
C ALA A 19 21.03 -30.70 -6.71
N LEU A 20 21.53 -29.73 -7.48
CA LEU A 20 20.82 -29.07 -8.58
C LEU A 20 20.72 -30.01 -9.79
N PRO A 21 19.57 -30.08 -10.50
CA PRO A 21 19.51 -30.66 -11.83
C PRO A 21 19.98 -29.66 -12.92
N PRO A 22 20.51 -30.18 -14.05
CA PRO A 22 21.27 -29.40 -15.03
C PRO A 22 20.40 -28.59 -16.03
N LEU A 23 20.98 -27.49 -16.47
CA LEU A 23 20.62 -26.71 -17.65
C LEU A 23 20.48 -27.61 -18.89
N ARG A 24 19.29 -27.64 -19.49
CA ARG A 24 19.12 -28.05 -20.89
C ARG A 24 19.04 -26.81 -21.76
N ALA A 25 20.09 -26.59 -22.52
CA ALA A 25 20.04 -25.87 -23.78
C ALA A 25 19.58 -26.86 -24.87
N PHE A 26 18.60 -26.49 -25.70
CA PHE A 26 18.48 -27.02 -27.05
C PHE A 26 17.89 -25.95 -27.99
N GLN A 27 18.72 -25.62 -28.98
CA GLN A 27 18.49 -25.05 -30.32
C GLN A 27 17.20 -25.54 -31.00
N SER A 28 16.64 -25.00 -32.09
CA SER A 28 16.87 -23.89 -33.04
C SER A 28 15.78 -24.04 -34.14
N MET A 29 15.59 -23.00 -34.98
CA MET A 29 14.90 -23.00 -36.29
C MET A 29 13.36 -23.09 -36.29
N SER A 30 12.59 -22.35 -37.11
CA SER A 30 12.89 -21.49 -38.25
C SER A 30 11.63 -20.73 -38.74
N SER A 31 11.88 -19.57 -39.37
CA SER A 31 11.24 -19.02 -40.59
C SER A 31 9.76 -18.58 -40.64
N GLY A 32 9.61 -17.32 -41.10
CA GLY A 32 8.51 -16.84 -41.96
C GLY A 32 7.51 -15.92 -41.25
N THR A 33 7.01 -14.80 -41.79
CA THR A 33 7.10 -14.17 -43.12
C THR A 33 6.62 -12.72 -42.98
N ALA A 34 7.02 -11.90 -43.96
CA ALA A 34 6.82 -10.47 -44.17
C ALA A 34 5.42 -9.84 -43.95
N GLY A 35 5.44 -8.52 -43.74
CA GLY A 35 4.31 -7.60 -43.93
C GLY A 35 4.64 -6.16 -43.49
N SER A 36 5.49 -5.44 -44.24
CA SER A 36 5.16 -4.19 -44.96
C SER A 36 4.06 -3.35 -44.29
N ALA A 37 4.41 -2.25 -43.60
CA ALA A 37 4.47 -0.89 -44.17
C ALA A 37 3.12 -0.42 -44.73
N PHE A 38 2.56 0.66 -44.19
CA PHE A 38 1.98 1.78 -44.95
C PHE A 38 1.48 2.85 -43.98
N PHE A 39 2.29 3.89 -43.80
CA PHE A 39 1.82 5.21 -43.42
C PHE A 39 1.18 5.86 -44.66
N PRO A 40 0.06 6.57 -44.49
CA PRO A 40 -0.10 7.80 -45.25
C PRO A 40 -0.36 9.00 -44.37
N THR A 41 0.51 9.98 -44.58
CA THR A 41 0.34 11.42 -44.41
C THR A 41 -0.99 11.89 -44.99
N ASN A 42 -1.70 12.79 -44.28
CA ASN A 42 -2.20 13.99 -44.96
C ASN A 42 -2.45 15.15 -44.01
N ILE A 43 -1.70 16.21 -44.31
CA ILE A 43 -1.84 17.58 -43.87
C ILE A 43 -3.04 18.16 -44.62
N ILE A 44 -4.01 18.75 -43.92
CA ILE A 44 -4.98 19.66 -44.54
C ILE A 44 -4.90 21.00 -43.82
N PHE A 45 -4.40 21.97 -44.58
CA PHE A 45 -4.43 23.39 -44.32
C PHE A 45 -5.80 23.95 -44.73
N GLY A 46 -6.45 24.66 -43.83
CA GLY A 46 -7.61 25.52 -44.10
C GLY A 46 -7.93 26.21 -42.78
N GLY A 47 -8.14 27.50 -42.67
CA GLY A 47 -8.37 28.57 -43.62
C GLY A 47 -8.99 29.70 -42.78
N LEU A 48 -8.56 30.93 -43.06
CA LEU A 48 -9.01 32.20 -42.46
C LEU A 48 -10.52 32.28 -42.14
N HIS A 49 -10.85 32.94 -41.02
CA HIS A 49 -11.71 34.15 -40.88
C HIS A 49 -12.05 34.34 -39.38
N SER A 50 -11.52 35.34 -38.68
CA SER A 50 -11.96 36.74 -38.59
C SER A 50 -13.10 37.00 -37.58
N ARG A 51 -12.73 37.76 -36.53
CA ARG A 51 -13.49 38.78 -35.75
C ARG A 51 -14.44 38.37 -34.61
N ASN A 52 -13.99 38.81 -33.42
CA ASN A 52 -14.68 39.63 -32.41
C ASN A 52 -16.11 39.25 -32.00
N LEU A 53 -16.30 39.05 -30.69
CA LEU A 53 -17.12 39.97 -29.87
C LEU A 53 -17.06 39.60 -28.38
N PHE A 54 -16.71 40.62 -27.60
CA PHE A 54 -17.08 40.91 -26.21
C PHE A 54 -17.93 39.89 -25.46
N GLY A 55 -17.39 39.46 -24.31
CA GLY A 55 -18.15 38.77 -23.27
C GLY A 55 -17.36 38.74 -21.97
N LEU A 56 -17.17 39.90 -21.35
CA LEU A 56 -16.70 40.03 -19.97
C LEU A 56 -17.76 39.46 -19.02
N ASN A 57 -17.85 38.13 -18.95
CA ASN A 57 -18.54 37.47 -17.84
C ASN A 57 -17.53 37.29 -16.72
N ASN A 58 -17.51 38.27 -15.83
CA ASN A 58 -16.95 38.13 -14.49
C ASN A 58 -17.84 37.15 -13.70
N LYS A 59 -17.73 35.85 -14.02
CA LYS A 59 -18.15 34.80 -13.11
C LYS A 59 -17.18 34.84 -11.96
N ARG A 60 -17.56 35.61 -10.94
CA ARG A 60 -17.03 35.57 -9.59
C ARG A 60 -16.99 34.09 -9.20
N LEU A 61 -15.81 33.49 -9.32
CA LEU A 61 -15.50 32.17 -8.80
C LEU A 61 -15.73 32.30 -7.29
N SER A 62 -16.93 31.95 -6.85
CA SER A 62 -17.16 31.62 -5.46
C SER A 62 -16.09 30.59 -5.14
N HIS A 63 -15.20 30.96 -4.23
CA HIS A 63 -14.27 30.05 -3.60
C HIS A 63 -15.11 28.93 -3.00
N VAL A 64 -15.36 27.90 -3.80
CA VAL A 64 -15.81 26.60 -3.33
C VAL A 64 -14.60 26.13 -2.55
N SER A 65 -14.59 26.47 -1.27
CA SER A 65 -13.74 25.77 -0.33
C SER A 65 -14.03 24.30 -0.61
N PRO A 66 -13.04 23.48 -1.02
CA PRO A 66 -13.26 22.05 -1.04
C PRO A 66 -13.80 21.74 0.35
N CYS A 67 -15.00 21.17 0.40
CA CYS A 67 -15.63 20.81 1.65
C CYS A 67 -14.61 19.92 2.34
N ARG A 68 -13.86 20.47 3.29
CA ARG A 68 -12.81 19.74 3.99
C ARG A 68 -13.56 18.61 4.65
N ALA A 69 -13.37 17.39 4.12
CA ALA A 69 -14.00 16.20 4.66
C ALA A 69 -13.82 16.29 6.17
N GLN A 70 -14.94 16.28 6.91
CA GLN A 70 -14.91 16.65 8.32
C GLN A 70 -14.03 15.65 9.07
N ALA A 71 -12.80 16.09 9.37
CA ALA A 71 -11.84 15.36 10.16
C ALA A 71 -12.46 15.10 11.53
N SER A 72 -12.40 13.87 12.01
CA SER A 72 -12.70 13.61 13.41
C SER A 72 -11.70 12.66 14.01
N ASN A 73 -11.67 12.68 15.33
CA ASN A 73 -10.69 11.95 16.09
C ASN A 73 -11.08 10.47 16.13
N ILE A 74 -10.21 9.61 15.62
CA ILE A 74 -10.23 8.17 15.86
C ILE A 74 -9.19 7.84 16.92
N THR A 75 -9.50 6.93 17.84
CA THR A 75 -8.56 6.44 18.83
C THR A 75 -8.15 5.02 18.48
N PHE A 76 -6.87 4.82 18.20
CA PHE A 76 -6.29 3.51 17.98
C PHE A 76 -5.72 2.95 19.28
N HIS A 77 -6.07 1.71 19.60
CA HIS A 77 -5.51 0.97 20.72
C HIS A 77 -4.44 -0.01 20.21
N PHE A 78 -3.19 0.20 20.63
CA PHE A 78 -2.02 -0.59 20.26
C PHE A 78 -1.43 -1.23 21.51
N ASP A 79 -1.82 -2.47 21.80
CA ASP A 79 -1.42 -3.29 22.96
C ASP A 79 -1.53 -2.56 24.33
N SER A 80 -0.56 -1.72 24.67
CA SER A 80 -0.50 -0.93 25.90
C SER A 80 -0.66 0.59 25.71
N THR A 81 -0.77 1.07 24.47
CA THR A 81 -0.82 2.49 24.14
C THR A 81 -2.12 2.84 23.41
N ALA A 82 -2.62 4.05 23.62
CA ALA A 82 -3.76 4.59 22.88
C ALA A 82 -3.33 5.88 22.22
N ILE A 83 -3.61 6.01 20.91
CA ILE A 83 -3.23 7.20 20.13
C ILE A 83 -4.47 7.73 19.44
N THR A 84 -4.80 8.98 19.71
CA THR A 84 -5.92 9.69 19.10
C THR A 84 -5.40 10.62 18.01
N VAL A 85 -5.95 10.49 16.81
CA VAL A 85 -5.50 11.24 15.62
C VAL A 85 -6.70 11.73 14.80
N PRO A 86 -6.58 12.88 14.14
CA PRO A 86 -7.59 13.32 13.17
C PRO A 86 -7.57 12.41 11.95
N LEU A 87 -8.74 11.92 11.54
CA LEU A 87 -8.91 11.12 10.33
C LEU A 87 -10.24 11.48 9.65
N SER A 88 -10.19 11.84 8.38
CA SER A 88 -11.37 12.12 7.56
C SER A 88 -12.11 10.82 7.22
N GLN A 89 -13.42 10.93 7.02
CA GLN A 89 -14.26 9.78 6.67
C GLN A 89 -13.81 9.11 5.37
N ASP A 90 -13.44 9.90 4.36
CA ASP A 90 -12.99 9.39 3.06
C ASP A 90 -11.67 8.60 3.21
N ALA A 91 -10.74 9.10 4.03
CA ALA A 91 -9.50 8.42 4.34
C ALA A 91 -9.73 7.12 5.11
N ALA A 92 -10.67 7.11 6.07
CA ALA A 92 -11.03 5.91 6.80
C ALA A 92 -11.61 4.83 5.86
N VAL A 93 -12.49 5.20 4.93
CA VAL A 93 -13.04 4.28 3.92
C VAL A 93 -11.94 3.75 2.99
N ALA A 94 -11.00 4.62 2.56
CA ALA A 94 -9.85 4.20 1.76
C ALA A 94 -8.94 3.22 2.52
N LEU A 95 -8.73 3.45 3.81
CA LEU A 95 -7.94 2.58 4.67
C LEU A 95 -8.60 1.20 4.86
N VAL A 96 -9.93 1.14 5.04
CA VAL A 96 -10.67 -0.14 5.10
C VAL A 96 -10.47 -0.93 3.79
N LYS A 97 -10.61 -0.28 2.63
CA LYS A 97 -10.39 -0.92 1.33
C LYS A 97 -8.96 -1.46 1.19
N ALA A 98 -7.97 -0.73 1.69
CA ALA A 98 -6.58 -1.18 1.69
C ALA A 98 -6.35 -2.36 2.66
N PHE A 99 -7.06 -2.44 3.79
CA PHE A 99 -7.02 -3.64 4.63
C PHE A 99 -7.71 -4.84 3.99
N ASP A 100 -8.82 -4.64 3.30
CA ASP A 100 -9.52 -5.71 2.60
C ASP A 100 -8.67 -6.31 1.47
N SER A 101 -7.88 -5.49 0.76
CA SER A 101 -6.95 -6.00 -0.26
C SER A 101 -5.89 -6.93 0.36
N VAL A 102 -5.32 -6.56 1.50
CA VAL A 102 -4.36 -7.40 2.25
C VAL A 102 -5.01 -8.71 2.71
N LEU A 103 -6.23 -8.66 3.23
CA LEU A 103 -6.97 -9.86 3.64
C LEU A 103 -7.22 -10.79 2.44
N ASN A 104 -7.52 -10.24 1.27
CA ASN A 104 -7.65 -11.04 0.05
C ASN A 104 -6.32 -11.66 -0.36
N THR A 105 -5.20 -10.94 -0.23
CA THR A 105 -3.85 -11.50 -0.44
C THR A 105 -3.58 -12.70 0.48
N PHE A 106 -3.97 -12.63 1.77
CA PHE A 106 -3.84 -13.77 2.67
C PHE A 106 -4.72 -14.97 2.25
N ARG A 107 -5.96 -14.73 1.78
CA ARG A 107 -6.82 -15.80 1.26
C ARG A 107 -6.24 -16.46 0.01
N GLU A 108 -5.62 -15.69 -0.87
CA GLU A 108 -4.94 -16.22 -2.05
C GLU A 108 -3.65 -16.97 -1.69
N LYS A 109 -2.95 -16.52 -0.65
CA LYS A 109 -1.79 -17.20 -0.08
C LYS A 109 -2.14 -18.57 0.48
N GLU A 110 -3.26 -18.71 1.18
CA GLU A 110 -3.74 -19.99 1.71
C GLU A 110 -4.09 -21.00 0.60
N LYS A 111 -4.55 -20.52 -0.56
CA LYS A 111 -4.89 -21.36 -1.73
C LYS A 111 -3.68 -21.65 -2.63
N ALA A 112 -2.56 -20.97 -2.42
CA ALA A 112 -1.39 -21.10 -3.27
C ALA A 112 -0.61 -22.37 -2.96
N GLU A 113 -0.56 -23.30 -3.90
CA GLU A 113 0.22 -24.54 -3.78
C GLU A 113 1.74 -24.29 -3.84
N ARG A 114 2.17 -23.18 -4.46
CA ARG A 114 3.58 -22.81 -4.59
C ARG A 114 3.90 -21.51 -3.84
N PRO A 115 5.07 -21.42 -3.18
CA PRO A 115 5.53 -20.17 -2.60
C PRO A 115 5.70 -19.10 -3.67
N ARG A 116 5.00 -17.99 -3.50
CA ARG A 116 5.09 -16.80 -4.34
C ARG A 116 5.13 -15.56 -3.44
N ARG A 117 5.83 -14.53 -3.91
CA ARG A 117 5.95 -13.26 -3.20
C ARG A 117 4.71 -12.42 -3.48
N TRP A 118 4.14 -11.88 -2.42
CA TRP A 118 2.95 -11.04 -2.45
C TRP A 118 3.35 -9.57 -2.29
N ASP A 119 2.53 -8.68 -2.84
CA ASP A 119 2.77 -7.25 -2.72
C ASP A 119 2.48 -6.77 -1.30
N SER A 120 3.30 -5.82 -0.82
CA SER A 120 3.09 -5.17 0.47
C SER A 120 2.11 -4.02 0.32
N MET A 121 1.28 -3.82 1.34
CA MET A 121 0.34 -2.72 1.40
C MET A 121 0.97 -1.55 2.14
N GLU A 122 0.80 -0.37 1.56
CA GLU A 122 1.21 0.90 2.13
C GLU A 122 0.07 1.90 1.94
N PHE A 123 -0.45 2.41 3.04
CA PHE A 123 -1.42 3.49 3.04
C PHE A 123 -0.80 4.69 3.71
N ARG A 124 -0.80 5.84 3.03
CA ARG A 124 -0.28 7.11 3.54
C ARG A 124 -1.36 8.17 3.43
N HIS A 125 -1.55 8.93 4.50
CA HIS A 125 -2.52 10.00 4.57
C HIS A 125 -1.98 11.12 5.45
N THR A 126 -2.26 12.36 5.08
CA THR A 126 -1.85 13.54 5.86
C THR A 126 -3.06 14.38 6.15
N GLU A 127 -3.30 14.66 7.43
CA GLU A 127 -4.42 15.46 7.90
C GLU A 127 -3.99 16.34 9.06
N ASP A 128 -4.33 17.62 8.99
CA ASP A 128 -4.12 18.59 10.07
C ASP A 128 -2.67 18.69 10.57
N GLY A 129 -1.70 18.46 9.68
CA GLY A 129 -0.27 18.43 10.02
C GLY A 129 0.24 17.08 10.52
N VAL A 130 -0.67 16.13 10.77
CA VAL A 130 -0.34 14.76 11.19
C VAL A 130 -0.25 13.86 9.95
N PHE A 131 0.91 13.22 9.78
CA PHE A 131 1.16 12.17 8.81
C PHE A 131 0.85 10.80 9.42
N LEU A 132 0.00 10.04 8.76
CA LEU A 132 -0.43 8.70 9.11
C LEU A 132 0.00 7.73 8.01
N GLU A 133 0.73 6.69 8.41
CA GLU A 133 1.15 5.63 7.50
C GLU A 133 0.88 4.27 8.14
N PHE A 134 0.31 3.37 7.35
CA PHE A 134 0.06 1.99 7.69
C PHE A 134 0.76 1.11 6.66
N PHE A 135 1.69 0.28 7.13
CA PHE A 135 2.46 -0.63 6.30
C PHE A 135 2.23 -2.07 6.74
N CYS A 136 1.91 -2.96 5.79
CA CYS A 136 1.75 -4.38 6.05
C CYS A 136 2.43 -5.22 4.97
N ASN A 137 3.34 -6.10 5.38
CA ASN A 137 4.00 -7.06 4.50
C ASN A 137 3.41 -8.47 4.70
N PRO A 138 2.55 -8.97 3.79
CA PRO A 138 1.93 -10.29 3.92
C PRO A 138 2.91 -11.47 3.76
N ASN A 139 4.14 -11.21 3.29
CA ASN A 139 5.17 -12.25 3.20
C ASN A 139 5.79 -12.60 4.57
N ALA A 140 5.75 -11.67 5.52
CA ALA A 140 6.39 -11.85 6.83
C ALA A 140 5.61 -12.79 7.78
N TYR A 141 4.32 -13.05 7.49
CA TYR A 141 3.42 -13.77 8.38
C TYR A 141 2.79 -14.98 7.69
N ALA A 142 2.68 -16.12 8.38
CA ALA A 142 2.05 -17.31 7.80
C ALA A 142 0.55 -17.14 7.57
N ASN A 143 -0.14 -16.47 8.50
CA ASN A 143 -1.59 -16.28 8.52
C ASN A 143 -1.93 -14.81 8.85
N PHE A 144 -3.08 -14.31 8.37
CA PHE A 144 -3.62 -12.99 8.69
C PHE A 144 -3.87 -12.75 10.18
N PHE A 145 -4.20 -13.79 10.97
CA PHE A 145 -4.40 -13.65 12.42
C PHE A 145 -3.12 -13.26 13.16
N GLN A 146 -1.95 -13.60 12.60
CA GLN A 146 -0.64 -13.25 13.17
C GLN A 146 -0.06 -11.99 12.53
N ALA A 147 -0.74 -11.43 11.52
CA ALA A 147 -0.23 -10.29 10.78
C ALA A 147 -0.22 -9.03 11.64
N LYS A 148 0.93 -8.36 11.66
CA LYS A 148 1.07 -7.04 12.24
C LYS A 148 1.15 -5.98 11.15
N VAL A 149 0.62 -4.82 11.47
CA VAL A 149 0.71 -3.59 10.69
C VAL A 149 1.67 -2.67 11.44
N LEU A 150 2.65 -2.14 10.71
CA LEU A 150 3.49 -1.08 11.21
C LEU A 150 2.75 0.24 11.00
N VAL A 151 2.48 0.94 12.09
CA VAL A 151 1.78 2.22 12.10
C VAL A 151 2.79 3.31 12.43
N THR A 152 2.95 4.25 11.51
CA THR A 152 3.76 5.44 11.69
C THR A 152 2.84 6.65 11.79
N ILE A 153 2.92 7.36 12.91
CA ILE A 153 2.22 8.63 13.13
C ILE A 153 3.30 9.68 13.35
N SER A 154 3.37 10.68 12.48
CA SER A 154 4.38 11.74 12.57
C SER A 154 3.71 13.09 12.55
N ASP A 155 4.19 13.99 13.38
CA ASP A 155 3.90 15.42 13.35
C ASP A 155 5.24 16.19 13.24
N GLU A 156 5.23 17.52 13.35
CA GLU A 156 6.41 18.38 13.22
C GLU A 156 7.54 18.00 14.21
N LYS A 157 7.19 17.52 15.41
CA LYS A 157 8.15 17.30 16.51
C LYS A 157 8.28 15.86 16.97
N VAL A 158 7.28 15.03 16.67
CA VAL A 158 7.18 13.69 17.24
C VAL A 158 6.88 12.71 16.14
N LYS A 159 7.63 11.60 16.13
CA LYS A 159 7.36 10.43 15.29
C LYS A 159 7.15 9.22 16.18
N ILE A 160 5.97 8.65 16.10
CA ILE A 160 5.58 7.42 16.77
C ILE A 160 5.57 6.31 15.73
N VAL A 161 6.29 5.23 16.00
CA VAL A 161 6.27 4.02 15.19
C VAL A 161 5.91 2.88 16.11
N THR A 162 4.79 2.21 15.83
CA THR A 162 4.29 1.11 16.64
C THR A 162 3.80 -0.03 15.76
N GLU A 163 3.84 -1.24 16.28
CA GLU A 163 3.21 -2.39 15.65
C GLU A 163 1.84 -2.64 16.27
N ALA A 164 0.91 -3.14 15.47
CA ALA A 164 -0.41 -3.51 15.93
C ALA A 164 -0.96 -4.69 15.14
N GLN A 165 -1.85 -5.49 15.75
CA GLN A 165 -2.51 -6.59 15.03
C GLN A 165 -3.43 -6.05 13.93
N LEU A 166 -3.33 -6.60 12.72
CA LEU A 166 -4.12 -6.18 11.55
C LEU A 166 -5.63 -6.19 11.83
N ASN A 167 -6.12 -7.26 12.46
CA ASN A 167 -7.53 -7.41 12.79
C ASN A 167 -8.02 -6.36 13.81
N ALA A 168 -7.19 -6.01 14.79
CA ALA A 168 -7.52 -5.01 15.80
C ALA A 168 -7.64 -3.62 15.18
N VAL A 169 -6.66 -3.23 14.35
CA VAL A 169 -6.67 -1.94 13.64
C VAL A 169 -7.84 -1.87 12.66
N LYS A 170 -8.05 -2.90 11.84
CA LYS A 170 -9.18 -2.94 10.90
C LYS A 170 -10.51 -2.77 11.63
N THR A 171 -10.71 -3.47 12.75
CA THR A 171 -11.94 -3.39 13.54
C THR A 171 -12.17 -1.98 14.08
N ALA A 172 -11.13 -1.31 14.58
CA ALA A 172 -11.22 0.07 15.05
C ALA A 172 -11.65 1.04 13.93
N VAL A 173 -11.08 0.89 12.73
CA VAL A 173 -11.45 1.73 11.57
C VAL A 173 -12.87 1.40 11.08
N ASP A 174 -13.24 0.12 11.01
CA ASP A 174 -14.59 -0.32 10.60
C ASP A 174 -15.65 0.25 11.56
N GLN A 175 -15.39 0.24 12.87
CA GLN A 175 -16.27 0.84 13.88
C GLN A 175 -16.38 2.35 13.71
N TYR A 176 -15.25 3.02 13.46
CA TYR A 176 -15.21 4.45 13.20
C TYR A 176 -16.04 4.84 11.97
N VAL A 177 -15.87 4.12 10.85
CA VAL A 177 -16.63 4.36 9.62
C VAL A 177 -18.12 4.16 9.89
N LYS A 178 -18.52 3.09 10.58
CA LYS A 178 -19.93 2.81 10.90
C LYS A 178 -20.57 3.84 11.83
N ALA A 179 -19.83 4.38 12.79
CA ALA A 179 -20.33 5.38 13.73
C ALA A 179 -20.57 6.76 13.08
N LYS A 180 -20.04 6.97 11.87
CA LYS A 180 -20.05 8.23 11.13
C LYS A 180 -20.91 8.21 9.86
N VAL A 181 -21.54 7.08 9.57
CA VAL A 181 -22.60 6.91 8.55
C VAL A 181 -23.95 7.19 9.20
#